data_AF-A0A1T1BB08-F1
#
_entry.id   AF-A0A1T1BB08-F1
#
_cell.length_a   1.000
_cell.length_b   1.000
_cell.length_c   1.000
_cell.angle_alpha   90.00
_cell.angle_beta   90.00
_cell.angle_gamma   90.00
#
_symmetry.space_group_name_H-M   'P 1'
#
loop_
_entity.id
_entity.type
_entity.pdbx_description
1 polymer ?
#
loop_
_entity_poly.entity_id
_entity_poly.type
_entity_poly.pdbx_seq_one_letter_code
_entity_poly.pdbx_strand_id
1 'polypeptide(L)'
;MTTPNRRSFLKFAGVSAGAMTLGGLSLPALAATSVSTKSAAQDLVILNYALTLEYLEAEFYNAFTGSGAYASRLVNARVREYARELAEHENIHVKALQDTIRKLGGTPVAKPNIDFSPLLTNSDGTAKTVNDELFLALANTFEPIGVRAYLGQADKIMNGDVLTAAASILAVEANHASGIQELRTQLNLNKKPTRQTSRAPQSDAKPTSTNVADFDGDFSPTPTDFWAPLSMDEVLAIVKPLIKS
;
A
#
# COMPACT_ATOMS: atom_id res chain seq x y z
N MET A 1 -13.23 -36.13 -4.84
CA MET A 1 -12.65 -34.82 -4.45
C MET A 1 -11.42 -35.10 -3.60
N THR A 2 -10.23 -35.00 -4.19
CA THR A 2 -8.97 -35.12 -3.48
C THR A 2 -8.51 -33.73 -3.08
N THR A 3 -8.32 -33.53 -1.78
CA THR A 3 -7.76 -32.30 -1.19
C THR A 3 -6.33 -32.05 -1.73
N PRO A 4 -5.98 -30.83 -2.18
CA PRO A 4 -4.61 -30.53 -2.57
C PRO A 4 -3.69 -30.60 -1.33
N ASN A 5 -2.67 -31.45 -1.40
CA ASN A 5 -1.72 -31.68 -0.33
C ASN A 5 -0.67 -30.55 -0.29
N ARG A 6 -0.40 -29.99 0.90
CA ARG A 6 0.45 -28.79 1.14
C ARG A 6 1.94 -28.95 0.76
N ARG A 7 2.37 -30.11 0.25
CA ARG A 7 3.78 -30.46 -0.03
C ARG A 7 4.22 -30.37 -1.50
N SER A 8 3.35 -29.99 -2.43
CA SER A 8 3.71 -29.90 -3.87
C SER A 8 4.19 -28.51 -4.31
N PHE A 9 4.30 -27.52 -3.42
CA PHE A 9 4.50 -26.11 -3.79
C PHE A 9 5.96 -25.67 -4.06
N LEU A 10 6.96 -26.52 -3.85
CA LEU A 10 8.37 -26.11 -3.99
C LEU A 10 9.13 -26.95 -5.01
N LYS A 11 8.92 -26.65 -6.30
CA LYS A 11 9.83 -27.04 -7.39
C LYS A 11 9.83 -26.00 -8.51
N PHE A 12 10.76 -25.04 -8.49
CA PHE A 12 11.65 -24.77 -9.63
C PHE A 12 12.78 -23.77 -9.28
N ALA A 13 14.03 -24.17 -9.55
CA ALA A 13 15.26 -23.37 -9.62
C ALA A 13 15.39 -22.72 -11.02
N GLY A 14 16.25 -21.75 -11.39
CA GLY A 14 17.38 -21.04 -10.83
C GLY A 14 18.10 -20.26 -11.98
N VAL A 15 19.25 -19.60 -11.65
CA VAL A 15 20.41 -19.23 -12.51
C VAL A 15 20.53 -17.80 -13.14
N SER A 16 21.52 -17.06 -12.58
CA SER A 16 22.54 -16.12 -13.12
C SER A 16 22.26 -14.68 -13.63
N ALA A 17 22.77 -13.71 -12.83
CA ALA A 17 23.82 -12.70 -13.06
C ALA A 17 23.75 -11.62 -14.17
N GLY A 18 23.92 -10.35 -13.75
CA GLY A 18 24.37 -9.22 -14.57
C GLY A 18 24.37 -7.91 -13.78
N ALA A 19 25.53 -7.28 -13.58
CA ALA A 19 25.67 -6.00 -12.88
C ALA A 19 25.19 -4.84 -13.78
N MET A 20 24.24 -4.03 -13.31
CA MET A 20 23.85 -2.78 -13.97
C MET A 20 23.77 -1.64 -12.95
N THR A 21 24.59 -0.62 -13.18
CA THR A 21 24.52 0.67 -12.51
C THR A 21 23.32 1.45 -13.07
N LEU A 22 22.20 1.48 -12.34
CA LEU A 22 21.02 2.27 -12.71
C LEU A 22 20.99 3.57 -11.91
N GLY A 23 21.42 4.66 -12.56
CA GLY A 23 21.18 6.03 -12.10
C GLY A 23 19.80 6.50 -12.55
N GLY A 24 19.04 7.09 -11.62
CA GLY A 24 17.85 7.91 -11.91
C GLY A 24 16.64 7.15 -12.48
N LEU A 25 15.97 6.32 -11.66
CA LEU A 25 14.68 5.75 -12.03
C LEU A 25 13.58 6.82 -11.85
N SER A 26 12.94 7.20 -12.96
CA SER A 26 11.71 8.00 -12.96
C SER A 26 10.48 7.08 -12.84
N LEU A 27 9.35 7.58 -12.34
CA LEU A 27 8.10 6.80 -12.16
C LEU A 27 7.66 6.00 -13.42
N PRO A 28 7.81 6.50 -14.67
CA PRO A 28 7.52 5.70 -15.86
C PRO A 28 8.49 4.53 -16.10
N ALA A 29 9.73 4.61 -15.60
CA ALA A 29 10.71 3.53 -15.74
C ALA A 29 10.42 2.34 -14.82
N LEU A 30 9.75 2.56 -13.70
CA LEU A 30 9.25 1.49 -12.81
C LEU A 30 8.18 0.63 -13.52
N ALA A 31 7.27 1.24 -14.28
CA ALA A 31 6.20 0.53 -14.99
C ALA A 31 6.69 -0.34 -16.17
N ALA A 32 7.83 0.01 -16.79
CA ALA A 32 8.29 -0.61 -18.05
C ALA A 32 9.04 -1.96 -17.88
N THR A 33 9.24 -2.46 -16.67
CA THR A 33 10.04 -3.69 -16.42
C THR A 33 9.16 -4.92 -16.16
N SER A 34 8.36 -5.31 -17.16
CA SER A 34 7.60 -6.57 -17.18
C SER A 34 8.38 -7.74 -17.79
N VAL A 35 9.66 -7.90 -17.40
CA VAL A 35 10.46 -9.08 -17.78
C VAL A 35 10.37 -10.14 -16.67
N SER A 36 9.91 -11.33 -17.05
CA SER A 36 9.66 -12.54 -16.23
C SER A 36 10.92 -13.14 -15.54
N THR A 37 12.07 -12.46 -15.60
CA THR A 37 13.33 -12.96 -15.02
C THR A 37 13.63 -12.27 -13.71
N LYS A 38 13.37 -12.97 -12.60
CA LYS A 38 13.82 -12.61 -11.26
C LYS A 38 15.31 -12.23 -11.29
N SER A 39 15.65 -11.03 -10.87
CA SER A 39 17.03 -10.54 -10.89
C SER A 39 17.28 -9.55 -9.76
N ALA A 40 18.54 -9.34 -9.40
CA ALA A 40 18.91 -8.35 -8.39
C ALA A 40 18.51 -6.92 -8.82
N ALA A 41 18.56 -6.63 -10.12
CA ALA A 41 18.09 -5.35 -10.67
C ALA A 41 16.57 -5.20 -10.49
N GLN A 42 15.80 -6.27 -10.74
CA GLN A 42 14.36 -6.28 -10.52
C GLN A 42 14.00 -6.11 -9.04
N ASP A 43 14.76 -6.71 -8.12
CA ASP A 43 14.56 -6.51 -6.68
C ASP A 43 14.71 -5.03 -6.30
N LEU A 44 15.70 -4.33 -6.85
CA LEU A 44 15.88 -2.89 -6.61
C LEU A 44 14.74 -2.04 -7.20
N VAL A 45 14.17 -2.45 -8.34
CA VAL A 45 12.98 -1.80 -8.92
C VAL A 45 11.78 -2.01 -8.00
N ILE A 46 11.54 -3.23 -7.52
CA ILE A 46 10.44 -3.57 -6.60
C ILE A 46 10.59 -2.81 -5.27
N LEU A 47 11.80 -2.73 -4.72
CA LEU A 47 12.06 -1.99 -3.48
C LEU A 47 11.81 -0.49 -3.62
N ASN A 48 12.25 0.13 -4.72
CA ASN A 48 11.99 1.56 -4.96
C ASN A 48 10.51 1.86 -5.24
N TYR A 49 9.81 0.90 -5.84
CA TYR A 49 8.37 0.94 -5.98
C TYR A 49 7.67 0.89 -4.64
N ALA A 50 7.98 -0.09 -3.80
CA ALA A 50 7.44 -0.19 -2.45
C ALA A 50 7.73 1.11 -1.67
N LEU A 51 8.95 1.63 -1.74
CA LEU A 51 9.35 2.87 -1.05
C LEU A 51 8.51 4.09 -1.50
N THR A 52 8.07 4.12 -2.76
CA THR A 52 7.18 5.19 -3.25
C THR A 52 5.81 5.11 -2.59
N LEU A 53 5.30 3.91 -2.34
CA LEU A 53 4.01 3.69 -1.66
C LEU A 53 4.11 4.01 -0.17
N GLU A 54 5.17 3.54 0.49
CA GLU A 54 5.42 3.85 1.91
C GLU A 54 5.56 5.34 2.17
N TYR A 55 6.16 6.11 1.25
CA TYR A 55 6.18 7.56 1.37
C TYR A 55 4.78 8.18 1.32
N LEU A 56 3.88 7.62 0.53
CA LEU A 56 2.50 8.09 0.42
C LEU A 56 1.75 7.85 1.73
N GLU A 57 1.84 6.64 2.28
CA GLU A 57 1.18 6.29 3.55
C GLU A 57 1.81 7.05 4.73
N ALA A 58 3.13 7.14 4.80
CA ALA A 58 3.82 7.94 5.81
C ALA A 58 3.42 9.43 5.75
N GLU A 59 3.38 10.06 4.57
CA GLU A 59 2.91 11.45 4.44
C GLU A 59 1.45 11.61 4.85
N PHE A 60 0.59 10.64 4.49
CA PHE A 60 -0.81 10.66 4.89
C PHE A 60 -0.94 10.64 6.41
N TYR A 61 -0.35 9.65 7.10
CA TYR A 61 -0.49 9.53 8.55
C TYR A 61 0.23 10.64 9.32
N ASN A 62 1.38 11.11 8.85
CA ASN A 62 2.07 12.26 9.43
C ASN A 62 1.22 13.54 9.31
N ALA A 63 0.38 13.70 8.28
CA ALA A 63 -0.51 14.85 8.16
C ALA A 63 -1.60 14.90 9.25
N PHE A 64 -1.95 13.75 9.85
CA PHE A 64 -2.98 13.62 10.90
C PHE A 64 -2.40 13.48 12.31
N THR A 65 -1.09 13.57 12.49
CA THR A 65 -0.42 13.37 13.79
C THR A 65 0.57 14.50 14.08
N GLY A 66 1.01 14.62 15.34
CA GLY A 66 2.01 15.62 15.74
C GLY A 66 1.67 17.04 15.28
N SER A 67 2.56 17.64 14.48
CA SER A 67 2.40 18.97 13.88
C SER A 67 1.77 18.94 12.48
N GLY A 68 1.22 17.82 12.05
CA GLY A 68 0.56 17.65 10.76
C GLY A 68 -0.63 18.59 10.59
N ALA A 69 -0.90 18.97 9.35
CA ALA A 69 -1.92 19.98 9.01
C ALA A 69 -3.34 19.62 9.48
N TYR A 70 -3.62 18.33 9.69
CA TYR A 70 -4.92 17.79 10.08
C TYR A 70 -4.92 17.17 11.48
N ALA A 71 -3.83 17.28 12.25
CA ALA A 71 -3.72 16.66 13.57
C ALA A 71 -4.84 17.09 14.53
N SER A 72 -5.27 18.36 14.46
CA SER A 72 -6.37 18.89 15.28
C SER A 72 -7.76 18.44 14.83
N ARG A 73 -7.88 17.75 13.68
CA ARG A 73 -9.16 17.26 13.12
C ARG A 73 -9.59 15.92 13.70
N LEU A 74 -8.68 15.17 14.31
CA LEU A 74 -8.98 13.91 14.98
C LEU A 74 -9.41 14.16 16.43
N VAL A 75 -10.72 14.06 16.71
CA VAL A 75 -11.27 14.37 18.03
C VAL A 75 -11.45 13.12 18.90
N ASN A 76 -11.56 11.94 18.30
CA ASN A 76 -11.63 10.69 19.05
C ASN A 76 -10.25 10.28 19.58
N ALA A 77 -10.14 10.00 20.89
CA ALA A 77 -8.87 9.67 21.52
C ALA A 77 -8.24 8.38 20.98
N ARG A 78 -9.04 7.35 20.72
CA ARG A 78 -8.57 6.07 20.17
C ARG A 78 -8.14 6.22 18.71
N VAL A 79 -8.83 7.03 17.92
CA VAL A 79 -8.43 7.35 16.53
C VAL A 79 -7.11 8.09 16.50
N ARG A 80 -6.91 9.09 17.38
CA ARG A 80 -5.62 9.79 17.50
C ARG A 80 -4.47 8.87 17.90
N GLU A 81 -4.71 7.95 18.82
CA GLU A 81 -3.73 6.95 19.24
C GLU A 81 -3.33 6.06 18.07
N TYR A 82 -4.32 5.48 17.41
CA TYR A 82 -4.08 4.57 16.29
C TYR A 82 -3.43 5.28 15.09
N ALA A 83 -3.81 6.54 14.80
CA ALA A 83 -3.14 7.35 13.78
C ALA A 83 -1.64 7.55 14.07
N ARG A 84 -1.24 7.69 15.34
CA ARG A 84 0.17 7.81 15.73
C ARG A 84 0.92 6.49 15.54
N GLU A 85 0.30 5.37 15.88
CA GLU A 85 0.87 4.04 15.66
C GLU A 85 1.11 3.79 14.17
N LEU A 86 0.11 4.04 13.31
CA LEU A 86 0.25 3.94 11.85
C LEU A 86 1.37 4.85 11.33
N ALA A 87 1.38 6.13 11.74
CA ALA A 87 2.45 7.04 11.34
C ALA A 87 3.84 6.53 11.73
N GLU A 88 4.00 5.97 12.94
CA GLU A 88 5.27 5.41 13.38
C GLU A 88 5.68 4.20 12.52
N HIS A 89 4.76 3.28 12.25
CA HIS A 89 5.02 2.09 11.44
C HIS A 89 5.41 2.45 10.00
N GLU A 90 4.69 3.36 9.34
CA GLU A 90 5.04 3.74 7.96
C GLU A 90 6.39 4.46 7.87
N ASN A 91 6.72 5.29 8.86
CA ASN A 91 8.05 5.90 8.92
C ASN A 91 9.16 4.82 9.12
N ILE A 92 8.87 3.75 9.87
CA ILE A 92 9.75 2.59 10.02
C ILE A 92 9.87 1.81 8.69
N HIS A 93 8.77 1.59 7.97
CA HIS A 93 8.77 0.91 6.67
C HIS A 93 9.62 1.68 5.65
N VAL A 94 9.40 3.00 5.52
CA VAL A 94 10.24 3.90 4.70
C VAL A 94 11.71 3.71 5.02
N LYS A 95 12.08 3.78 6.31
CA LYS A 95 13.47 3.63 6.74
C LYS A 95 14.03 2.25 6.38
N ALA A 96 13.27 1.18 6.64
CA ALA A 96 13.68 -0.19 6.38
C ALA A 96 13.94 -0.43 4.88
N LEU A 97 13.08 0.10 4.00
CA LEU A 97 13.25 0.01 2.56
C LEU A 97 14.45 0.83 2.08
N GLN A 98 14.62 2.06 2.55
CA GLN A 98 15.79 2.87 2.21
C GLN A 98 17.11 2.17 2.60
N ASP A 99 17.16 1.60 3.81
CA ASP A 99 18.34 0.89 4.30
C ASP A 99 18.59 -0.39 3.50
N THR A 100 17.54 -1.13 3.15
CA THR A 100 17.64 -2.33 2.31
C THR A 100 18.15 -2.00 0.91
N ILE A 101 17.62 -0.94 0.28
CA ILE A 101 18.07 -0.48 -1.04
C ILE A 101 19.56 -0.11 -1.01
N ARG A 102 19.99 0.66 -0.01
CA ARG A 102 21.41 1.03 0.16
C ARG A 102 22.29 -0.19 0.41
N LYS A 103 21.85 -1.13 1.25
CA LYS A 103 22.57 -2.39 1.55
C LYS A 103 22.81 -3.22 0.28
N LEU A 104 21.88 -3.20 -0.67
CA LEU A 104 21.99 -3.90 -1.95
C LEU A 104 22.74 -3.09 -3.03
N GLY A 105 23.32 -1.93 -2.68
CA GLY A 105 24.06 -1.07 -3.59
C GLY A 105 23.18 -0.22 -4.52
N GLY A 106 21.88 -0.15 -4.27
CA GLY A 106 20.96 0.73 -4.98
C GLY A 106 20.85 2.11 -4.35
N THR A 107 20.22 3.03 -5.07
CA THR A 107 19.88 4.37 -4.58
C THR A 107 18.39 4.44 -4.25
N PRO A 108 18.01 4.77 -3.00
CA PRO A 108 16.61 4.97 -2.66
C PRO A 108 16.01 6.13 -3.46
N VAL A 109 14.81 5.93 -4.01
CA VAL A 109 14.05 6.96 -4.71
C VAL A 109 13.77 8.12 -3.76
N ALA A 110 13.85 9.34 -4.29
CA ALA A 110 13.48 10.53 -3.54
C ALA A 110 11.99 10.51 -3.24
N LYS A 111 11.59 11.04 -2.07
CA LYS A 111 10.19 11.19 -1.72
C LYS A 111 9.48 12.07 -2.77
N PRO A 112 8.41 11.59 -3.43
CA PRO A 112 7.66 12.39 -4.38
C PRO A 112 6.96 13.55 -3.68
N ASN A 113 6.60 14.59 -4.45
CA ASN A 113 5.72 15.64 -3.95
C ASN A 113 4.28 15.11 -3.94
N ILE A 114 3.76 14.82 -2.75
CA ILE A 114 2.46 14.17 -2.57
C ILE A 114 1.37 15.22 -2.33
N ASP A 115 0.24 15.08 -3.03
CA ASP A 115 -0.92 15.94 -2.90
C ASP A 115 -2.19 15.12 -2.65
N PHE A 116 -2.71 15.23 -1.43
CA PHE A 116 -3.97 14.59 -1.03
C PHE A 116 -5.22 15.38 -1.38
N SER A 117 -5.10 16.58 -1.99
CA SER A 117 -6.26 17.39 -2.37
C SER A 117 -7.32 16.65 -3.21
N PRO A 118 -6.97 15.70 -4.11
CA PRO A 118 -7.98 14.90 -4.82
C PRO A 118 -8.84 14.02 -3.91
N LEU A 119 -8.32 13.62 -2.74
CA LEU A 119 -9.04 12.81 -1.75
C LEU A 119 -9.85 13.66 -0.78
N LEU A 120 -9.52 14.94 -0.67
CA LEU A 120 -10.14 15.90 0.25
C LEU A 120 -11.15 16.81 -0.45
N THR A 121 -11.49 16.52 -1.72
CA THR A 121 -12.43 17.29 -2.52
C THR A 121 -13.57 16.38 -2.99
N ASN A 122 -14.81 16.88 -2.91
CA ASN A 122 -16.00 16.20 -3.44
C ASN A 122 -16.06 16.31 -4.97
N SER A 123 -16.89 15.47 -5.60
CA SER A 123 -17.07 15.48 -7.06
C SER A 123 -17.61 16.81 -7.62
N ASP A 124 -18.24 17.63 -6.77
CA ASP A 124 -18.73 18.98 -7.11
C ASP A 124 -17.69 20.09 -6.90
N GLY A 125 -16.46 19.74 -6.49
CA GLY A 125 -15.36 20.68 -6.24
C GLY A 125 -15.35 21.28 -4.82
N THR A 126 -16.29 20.93 -3.95
CA THR A 126 -16.29 21.41 -2.56
C THR A 126 -15.33 20.62 -1.68
N ALA A 127 -14.76 21.24 -0.64
CA ALA A 127 -13.88 20.54 0.30
C ALA A 127 -14.67 19.54 1.15
N LYS A 128 -14.11 18.35 1.36
CA LYS A 128 -14.61 17.37 2.32
C LYS A 128 -14.34 17.83 3.74
N THR A 129 -15.24 17.47 4.66
CA THR A 129 -15.00 17.63 6.10
C THR A 129 -13.90 16.67 6.53
N VAL A 130 -12.74 17.20 6.89
CA VAL A 130 -11.64 16.43 7.48
C VAL A 130 -11.96 16.16 8.96
N ASN A 131 -12.15 14.89 9.31
CA ASN A 131 -12.50 14.41 10.65
C ASN A 131 -12.06 12.95 10.83
N ASP A 132 -12.36 12.35 12.00
CA ASP A 132 -12.06 10.95 12.30
C ASP A 132 -12.66 9.97 11.28
N GLU A 133 -13.88 10.22 10.78
CA GLU A 133 -14.56 9.35 9.81
C GLU A 133 -13.85 9.34 8.45
N LEU A 134 -13.51 10.51 7.92
CA LEU A 134 -12.77 10.63 6.66
C LEU A 134 -11.37 10.01 6.79
N PHE A 135 -10.67 10.28 7.89
CA PHE A 135 -9.36 9.70 8.16
C PHE A 135 -9.41 8.17 8.10
N LEU A 136 -10.33 7.56 8.87
CA LEU A 136 -10.47 6.10 8.88
C LEU A 136 -10.96 5.53 7.54
N ALA A 137 -11.74 6.27 6.76
CA ALA A 137 -12.19 5.83 5.44
C ALA A 137 -11.04 5.80 4.43
N LEU A 138 -10.16 6.80 4.47
CA LEU A 138 -8.95 6.86 3.64
C LEU A 138 -7.90 5.84 4.10
N ALA A 139 -7.73 5.66 5.42
CA ALA A 139 -6.87 4.61 5.96
C ALA A 139 -7.36 3.21 5.52
N ASN A 140 -8.68 2.96 5.57
CA ASN A 140 -9.30 1.72 5.06
C ASN A 140 -9.21 1.57 3.52
N THR A 141 -8.63 2.55 2.83
CA THR A 141 -8.34 2.53 1.40
C THR A 141 -6.87 2.25 1.13
N PHE A 142 -5.97 2.93 1.84
CA PHE A 142 -4.53 2.81 1.63
C PHE A 142 -3.98 1.44 2.03
N GLU A 143 -4.23 0.97 3.26
CA GLU A 143 -3.65 -0.29 3.74
C GLU A 143 -4.00 -1.50 2.85
N PRO A 144 -5.25 -1.67 2.37
CA PRO A 144 -5.55 -2.74 1.40
C PRO A 144 -4.78 -2.62 0.07
N ILE A 145 -4.48 -1.40 -0.39
CA ILE A 145 -3.63 -1.18 -1.57
C ILE A 145 -2.20 -1.59 -1.26
N GLY A 146 -1.65 -1.20 -0.10
CA GLY A 146 -0.34 -1.62 0.39
C GLY A 146 -0.19 -3.15 0.41
N VAL A 147 -1.09 -3.85 1.10
CA VAL A 147 -1.15 -5.33 1.15
C VAL A 147 -1.09 -5.95 -0.25
N ARG A 148 -1.92 -5.45 -1.16
CA ARG A 148 -2.06 -6.00 -2.52
C ARG A 148 -0.88 -5.64 -3.42
N ALA A 149 -0.24 -4.50 -3.19
CA ALA A 149 0.98 -4.07 -3.87
C ALA A 149 2.15 -4.99 -3.53
N TYR A 150 2.38 -5.27 -2.24
CA TYR A 150 3.40 -6.22 -1.80
C TYR A 150 3.13 -7.63 -2.32
N LEU A 151 1.88 -8.10 -2.19
CA LEU A 151 1.50 -9.43 -2.66
C LEU A 151 1.73 -9.59 -4.17
N GLY A 152 1.45 -8.55 -4.97
CA GLY A 152 1.60 -8.58 -6.43
C GLY A 152 3.03 -8.53 -6.94
N GLN A 153 4.01 -8.27 -6.07
CA GLN A 153 5.43 -8.37 -6.40
C GLN A 153 6.13 -9.54 -5.73
N ALA A 154 5.51 -10.19 -4.74
CA ALA A 154 6.14 -11.24 -3.92
C ALA A 154 6.74 -12.38 -4.77
N ASP A 155 6.05 -12.80 -5.83
CA ASP A 155 6.50 -13.87 -6.72
C ASP A 155 7.60 -13.44 -7.70
N LYS A 156 7.91 -12.14 -7.83
CA LYS A 156 8.96 -11.59 -8.70
C LYS A 156 10.25 -11.30 -7.96
N ILE A 157 10.24 -11.31 -6.63
CA ILE A 157 11.44 -11.10 -5.82
C ILE A 157 12.38 -12.31 -5.95
N MET A 158 13.67 -12.03 -6.20
CA MET A 158 14.74 -13.02 -6.28
C MET A 158 15.42 -13.22 -4.92
N ASN A 159 15.77 -12.13 -4.24
CA ASN A 159 16.54 -12.16 -3.02
C ASN A 159 15.65 -12.54 -1.81
N GLY A 160 16.04 -13.60 -1.10
CA GLY A 160 15.30 -14.08 0.07
C GLY A 160 15.20 -13.07 1.22
N ASP A 161 16.21 -12.24 1.42
CA ASP A 161 16.18 -11.16 2.43
C ASP A 161 15.16 -10.09 2.03
N VAL A 162 15.11 -9.73 0.74
CA VAL A 162 14.12 -8.77 0.20
C VAL A 162 12.72 -9.33 0.33
N LEU A 163 12.52 -10.61 0.00
CA LEU A 163 11.22 -11.28 0.15
C LEU A 163 10.79 -11.33 1.62
N THR A 164 11.72 -11.60 2.54
CA THR A 164 11.44 -11.64 3.98
C THR A 164 11.06 -10.25 4.50
N ALA A 165 11.76 -9.20 4.06
CA ALA A 165 11.43 -7.82 4.42
C ALA A 165 10.04 -7.42 3.88
N ALA A 166 9.78 -7.67 2.60
CA ALA A 166 8.49 -7.42 1.95
C ALA A 166 7.33 -8.19 2.63
N ALA A 167 7.55 -9.46 2.98
CA ALA A 167 6.56 -10.26 3.69
C ALA A 167 6.29 -9.75 5.12
N SER A 168 7.32 -9.20 5.79
CA SER A 168 7.18 -8.62 7.12
C SER A 168 6.35 -7.33 7.07
N ILE A 169 6.59 -6.46 6.08
CA ILE A 169 5.78 -5.25 5.88
C ILE A 169 4.34 -5.64 5.52
N LEU A 170 4.13 -6.52 4.53
CA LEU A 170 2.78 -6.99 4.16
C LEU A 170 1.97 -7.49 5.37
N ALA A 171 2.61 -8.20 6.31
CA ALA A 171 1.93 -8.68 7.50
C ALA A 171 1.50 -7.54 8.45
N VAL A 172 2.29 -6.47 8.54
CA VAL A 172 1.96 -5.26 9.31
C VAL A 172 0.83 -4.49 8.63
N GLU A 173 0.91 -4.25 7.32
CA GLU A 173 -0.17 -3.62 6.50
C GLU A 173 -1.52 -4.36 6.68
N ALA A 174 -1.48 -5.70 6.67
CA ALA A 174 -2.68 -6.51 6.86
C ALA A 174 -3.25 -6.37 8.29
N ASN A 175 -2.39 -6.16 9.28
CA ASN A 175 -2.81 -5.87 10.65
C ASN A 175 -3.43 -4.48 10.75
N HIS A 176 -2.81 -3.46 10.13
CA HIS A 176 -3.35 -2.11 10.05
C HIS A 176 -4.75 -2.12 9.46
N ALA A 177 -4.94 -2.72 8.28
CA ALA A 177 -6.25 -2.85 7.64
C ALA A 177 -7.30 -3.48 8.58
N SER A 178 -6.91 -4.53 9.30
CA SER A 178 -7.80 -5.21 10.26
C SER A 178 -8.16 -4.32 11.45
N GLY A 179 -7.18 -3.63 12.05
CA GLY A 179 -7.43 -2.76 13.21
C GLY A 179 -8.19 -1.48 12.84
N ILE A 180 -7.99 -0.94 11.64
CA ILE A 180 -8.82 0.17 11.11
C ILE A 180 -10.28 -0.28 11.03
N GLN A 181 -10.55 -1.47 10.51
CA GLN A 181 -11.92 -1.98 10.40
C GLN A 181 -12.55 -2.31 11.74
N GLU A 182 -11.77 -2.83 12.69
CA GLU A 182 -12.22 -3.01 14.06
C GLU A 182 -12.65 -1.66 14.66
N LEU A 183 -11.80 -0.64 14.54
CA LEU A 183 -12.07 0.69 15.09
C LEU A 183 -13.28 1.35 14.41
N ARG A 184 -13.40 1.24 13.08
CA ARG A 184 -14.57 1.72 12.34
C ARG A 184 -15.86 1.02 12.78
N THR A 185 -15.80 -0.27 13.09
CA THR A 185 -16.94 -1.03 13.63
C THR A 185 -17.32 -0.53 15.03
N GLN A 186 -16.35 -0.39 15.93
CA GLN A 186 -16.58 0.11 17.31
C GLN A 186 -17.20 1.52 17.32
N LEU A 187 -16.85 2.35 16.34
CA LEU A 187 -17.36 3.73 16.20
C LEU A 187 -18.66 3.82 15.39
N ASN A 188 -19.26 2.71 14.96
CA ASN A 188 -20.44 2.67 14.09
C ASN A 188 -20.25 3.43 12.77
N LEU A 189 -19.04 3.43 12.22
CA LEU A 189 -18.70 4.12 10.96
C LEU A 189 -18.85 3.21 9.73
N ASN A 190 -19.07 1.92 9.91
CA ASN A 190 -19.38 0.98 8.84
C ASN A 190 -20.90 1.04 8.54
N LYS A 191 -21.31 1.95 7.65
CA LYS A 191 -22.73 2.27 7.41
C LYS A 191 -23.41 1.29 6.46
N LYS A 192 -22.64 0.61 5.61
CA LYS A 192 -23.11 -0.39 4.66
C LYS A 192 -22.16 -1.58 4.63
N PRO A 193 -22.14 -2.44 5.66
CA PRO A 193 -21.28 -3.62 5.66
C PRO A 193 -21.76 -4.60 4.59
N THR A 194 -21.29 -4.42 3.36
CA THR A 194 -21.38 -5.41 2.29
C THR A 194 -20.28 -6.44 2.51
N ARG A 195 -20.59 -7.72 2.24
CA ARG A 195 -19.60 -8.79 2.36
C ARG A 195 -18.73 -8.83 1.09
N GLN A 196 -17.45 -8.57 1.31
CA GLN A 196 -16.27 -9.20 0.70
C GLN A 196 -16.11 -9.16 -0.83
N THR A 197 -15.04 -8.49 -1.26
CA THR A 197 -14.28 -8.88 -2.47
C THR A 197 -12.82 -9.11 -2.09
N SER A 198 -12.09 -9.91 -2.88
CA SER A 198 -10.62 -10.01 -2.77
C SER A 198 -9.90 -8.72 -3.19
N ARG A 199 -10.66 -7.68 -3.56
CA ARG A 199 -10.22 -6.39 -4.12
C ARG A 199 -10.83 -5.23 -3.33
N ALA A 200 -10.68 -5.18 -2.01
CA ALA A 200 -11.03 -3.98 -1.25
C ALA A 200 -10.07 -2.82 -1.57
N PRO A 201 -10.51 -1.54 -1.48
CA PRO A 201 -11.87 -1.05 -1.19
C PRO A 201 -12.74 -0.88 -2.45
N GLN A 202 -12.43 -1.56 -3.57
CA GLN A 202 -13.31 -1.51 -4.75
C GLN A 202 -14.67 -2.12 -4.43
N SER A 203 -15.73 -1.33 -4.61
CA SER A 203 -17.10 -1.79 -4.42
C SER A 203 -17.47 -2.93 -5.38
N ASP A 204 -18.48 -3.74 -5.02
CA ASP A 204 -19.04 -4.77 -5.89
C ASP A 204 -19.52 -4.22 -7.24
N ALA A 205 -19.90 -2.94 -7.29
CA ALA A 205 -20.31 -2.25 -8.50
C ALA A 205 -19.13 -1.93 -9.43
N LYS A 206 -17.91 -1.80 -8.89
CA LYS A 206 -16.70 -1.39 -9.63
C LYS A 206 -15.45 -2.17 -9.19
N PRO A 207 -15.46 -3.51 -9.23
CA PRO A 207 -14.44 -4.36 -8.61
C PRO A 207 -13.05 -4.26 -9.27
N THR A 208 -12.95 -3.62 -10.44
CA THR A 208 -11.71 -3.45 -11.21
C THR A 208 -11.28 -1.98 -11.33
N SER A 209 -11.96 -1.04 -10.66
CA SER A 209 -11.62 0.37 -10.81
C SER A 209 -10.26 0.68 -10.17
N THR A 210 -9.46 1.44 -10.92
CA THR A 210 -8.23 2.10 -10.44
C THR A 210 -8.46 3.58 -10.14
N ASN A 211 -9.70 4.09 -10.32
CA ASN A 211 -10.04 5.46 -9.98
C ASN A 211 -10.27 5.59 -8.47
N VAL A 212 -9.50 6.47 -7.84
CA VAL A 212 -9.57 6.69 -6.39
C VAL A 212 -10.95 7.19 -5.91
N ALA A 213 -11.70 7.86 -6.78
CA ALA A 213 -13.06 8.31 -6.48
C ALA A 213 -14.09 7.16 -6.38
N ASP A 214 -13.73 5.96 -6.87
CA ASP A 214 -14.59 4.77 -6.82
C ASP A 214 -14.38 3.92 -5.56
N PHE A 215 -13.44 4.31 -4.69
CA PHE A 215 -13.18 3.64 -3.43
C PHE A 215 -14.24 4.01 -2.39
N ASP A 216 -14.76 2.99 -1.73
CA ASP A 216 -15.81 3.14 -0.73
C ASP A 216 -15.33 2.55 0.59
N GLY A 217 -15.06 3.43 1.56
CA GLY A 217 -14.61 3.03 2.89
C GLY A 217 -15.65 2.21 3.67
N ASP A 218 -16.92 2.21 3.27
CA ASP A 218 -17.94 1.33 3.87
C ASP A 218 -17.78 -0.14 3.42
N PHE A 219 -17.04 -0.42 2.35
CA PHE A 219 -16.66 -1.78 1.98
C PHE A 219 -15.54 -2.28 2.91
N SER A 220 -15.93 -3.17 3.82
CA SER A 220 -15.03 -3.76 4.83
C SER A 220 -14.18 -4.90 4.26
N PRO A 221 -12.85 -4.80 4.21
CA PRO A 221 -11.98 -5.95 4.02
C PRO A 221 -11.95 -6.81 5.28
N THR A 222 -12.94 -7.65 5.49
CA THR A 222 -12.73 -8.88 6.29
C THR A 222 -12.43 -9.99 5.32
N PRO A 223 -11.16 -10.46 5.22
CA PRO A 223 -10.81 -11.49 4.26
C PRO A 223 -11.58 -12.76 4.58
N THR A 224 -12.42 -13.15 3.65
CA THR A 224 -13.10 -14.45 3.65
C THR A 224 -12.56 -15.31 2.48
N ASP A 225 -11.53 -14.82 1.78
CA ASP A 225 -10.80 -15.42 0.66
C ASP A 225 -9.41 -14.75 0.57
N PHE A 226 -8.51 -15.25 -0.28
CA PHE A 226 -7.20 -14.65 -0.52
C PHE A 226 -7.31 -13.24 -1.10
N TRP A 227 -6.40 -12.35 -0.69
CA TRP A 227 -6.21 -11.06 -1.33
C TRP A 227 -5.86 -11.24 -2.80
N ALA A 228 -6.52 -10.49 -3.69
CA ALA A 228 -6.15 -10.44 -5.09
C ALA A 228 -4.98 -9.46 -5.24
N PRO A 229 -3.81 -9.90 -5.76
CA PRO A 229 -2.67 -9.02 -5.96
C PRO A 229 -3.03 -7.89 -6.93
N LEU A 230 -2.37 -6.74 -6.78
CA LEU A 230 -2.34 -5.69 -7.79
C LEU A 230 -1.02 -5.75 -8.54
N SER A 231 -1.09 -5.64 -9.86
CA SER A 231 0.09 -5.34 -10.66
C SER A 231 0.63 -3.95 -10.33
N MET A 232 1.91 -3.74 -10.63
CA MET A 232 2.57 -2.46 -10.42
C MET A 232 1.86 -1.34 -11.17
N ASP A 233 1.40 -1.61 -12.40
CA ASP A 233 0.67 -0.66 -13.23
C ASP A 233 -0.70 -0.29 -12.63
N GLU A 234 -1.44 -1.26 -12.09
CA GLU A 234 -2.71 -0.98 -11.41
C GLU A 234 -2.49 -0.10 -10.18
N VAL A 235 -1.47 -0.38 -9.35
CA VAL A 235 -1.16 0.44 -8.17
C VAL A 235 -0.72 1.83 -8.57
N LEU A 236 0.20 1.95 -9.53
CA LEU A 236 0.65 3.25 -10.04
C LEU A 236 -0.51 4.04 -10.64
N ALA A 237 -1.46 3.40 -11.32
CA ALA A 237 -2.66 4.08 -11.80
C ALA A 237 -3.52 4.64 -10.66
N ILE A 238 -3.63 3.91 -9.54
CA ILE A 238 -4.37 4.34 -8.35
C ILE A 238 -3.69 5.53 -7.65
N VAL A 239 -2.37 5.49 -7.47
CA VAL A 239 -1.64 6.51 -6.67
C VAL A 239 -1.16 7.70 -7.50
N LYS A 240 -1.05 7.57 -8.83
CA LYS A 240 -0.58 8.65 -9.71
C LYS A 240 -1.31 9.99 -9.53
N PRO A 241 -2.64 10.05 -9.32
CA PRO A 241 -3.33 11.32 -9.05
C PRO A 241 -2.82 12.06 -7.79
N LEU A 242 -2.15 11.36 -6.88
CA LEU A 242 -1.63 11.88 -5.62
C LEU A 242 -0.17 12.34 -5.71
N ILE A 243 0.49 12.15 -6.86
CA ILE A 243 1.90 12.52 -7.07
C ILE A 243 1.97 13.69 -8.06
N LYS A 244 2.54 14.81 -7.61
CA LYS A 244 2.80 15.97 -8.47
C LYS A 244 4.07 15.78 -9.29
N SER A 245 3.99 16.17 -10.56
CA SER A 245 5.10 16.28 -11.51
C SER A 245 6.11 17.35 -11.12
#